data_AF-A0A9E4RE45-F1
#
_entry.id   AF-A0A9E4RE45-F1
#
_cell.length_a   1.000
_cell.length_b   1.000
_cell.length_c   1.000
_cell.angle_alpha   90.00
_cell.angle_beta   90.00
_cell.angle_gamma   90.00
#
_symmetry.space_group_name_H-M   'P 1'
#
loop_
_entity.id
_entity.type
_entity.pdbx_description
1 polymer ?
#
loop_
_entity_poly.entity_id
_entity_poly.type
_entity_poly.pdbx_seq_one_letter_code
_entity_poly.pdbx_strand_id
1 'polypeptide(L)'
;GGTMGVAIMFSVIQVQYHDGVEENVPAVVREQEQLSQALEDPQFLLNPQALEQVESSFAEFGVVGEALFVETIDVVRESLAAGVSQSFFIAIWVLCLAVVAGAFLKDEPLRKTHLMDEEEAQPTIGTEQAMPPLAGGATGDDPEAP
;
A
#
# COMPACT_ATOMS: atom_id res chain seq x y z
N GLY A 1 -2.61 4.06 -0.45
CA GLY A 1 -3.71 3.14 -0.11
C GLY A 1 -3.22 2.00 0.77
N GLY A 2 -2.49 1.04 0.18
CA GLY A 2 -2.10 -0.20 0.86
C GLY A 2 -1.33 -0.03 2.18
N THR A 3 -0.34 0.86 2.23
CA THR A 3 0.47 1.10 3.45
C THR A 3 -0.33 1.70 4.61
N MET A 4 -1.24 2.65 4.32
CA MET A 4 -2.15 3.18 5.33
C MET A 4 -3.14 2.12 5.82
N GLY A 5 -3.64 1.26 4.94
CA GLY A 5 -4.52 0.15 5.32
C GLY A 5 -3.83 -0.81 6.30
N VAL A 6 -2.58 -1.19 6.02
CA VAL A 6 -1.79 -2.06 6.91
C VAL A 6 -1.57 -1.41 8.27
N ALA A 7 -1.26 -0.12 8.33
CA ALA A 7 -1.06 0.60 9.59
C ALA A 7 -2.34 0.62 10.46
N ILE A 8 -3.50 0.81 9.84
CA ILE A 8 -4.79 0.80 10.57
C ILE A 8 -5.09 -0.61 11.10
N MET A 9 -4.93 -1.64 10.27
CA MET A 9 -5.14 -3.03 10.71
C MET A 9 -4.19 -3.42 11.85
N PHE A 10 -2.91 -3.05 11.75
CA PHE A 10 -1.95 -3.28 12.81
C PHE A 10 -2.36 -2.59 14.12
N SER A 11 -2.87 -1.35 14.06
CA SER A 11 -3.40 -0.66 15.23
C SER A 11 -4.58 -1.40 15.88
N VAL A 12 -5.47 -2.00 15.08
CA VAL A 12 -6.60 -2.80 15.60
C VAL A 12 -6.10 -4.06 16.30
N ILE A 13 -5.14 -4.77 15.70
CA ILE A 13 -4.52 -5.96 16.31
C ILE A 13 -3.88 -5.58 17.65
N GLN A 14 -3.16 -4.46 17.71
CA GLN A 14 -2.47 -4.02 18.92
C GLN A 14 -3.44 -3.69 20.07
N VAL A 15 -4.57 -3.04 19.77
CA VAL A 15 -5.61 -2.75 20.79
C VAL A 15 -6.23 -4.05 21.31
N GLN A 16 -6.62 -4.96 20.41
CA GLN A 16 -7.21 -6.24 20.80
C GLN A 16 -6.24 -7.11 21.62
N TYR A 17 -4.96 -7.05 21.30
CA TYR A 17 -3.92 -7.73 22.06
C TYR A 17 -3.83 -7.19 23.50
N HIS A 18 -3.75 -5.87 23.65
CA HIS A 18 -3.64 -5.24 24.96
C HIS A 18 -4.87 -5.54 25.83
N ASP A 19 -6.07 -5.41 25.27
CA ASP A 19 -7.32 -5.73 25.97
C ASP A 19 -7.35 -7.21 26.39
N GLY A 20 -6.97 -8.12 25.49
CA GLY A 20 -6.95 -9.56 25.76
C GLY A 20 -5.96 -9.96 26.85
N VAL A 21 -4.77 -9.36 26.84
CA VAL A 21 -3.73 -9.56 27.87
C VAL A 21 -4.17 -8.99 29.22
N GLU A 22 -4.75 -7.79 29.26
CA GLU A 22 -5.17 -7.16 30.52
C GLU A 22 -6.31 -7.93 31.20
N GLU A 23 -7.26 -8.45 30.41
CA GLU A 23 -8.44 -9.14 30.91
C GLU A 23 -8.16 -10.59 31.33
N ASN A 24 -7.30 -11.31 30.61
CA ASN A 24 -7.17 -12.76 30.74
C ASN A 24 -5.85 -13.22 31.40
N VAL A 25 -4.86 -12.34 31.62
CA VAL A 25 -3.61 -12.74 32.28
C VAL A 25 -3.78 -12.81 33.81
N PRO A 26 -3.25 -13.87 34.46
CA PRO A 26 -3.28 -14.01 35.92
C PRO A 26 -2.75 -12.79 36.66
N ALA A 27 -3.44 -12.37 37.72
CA ALA A 27 -3.07 -11.17 38.49
C ALA A 27 -1.63 -11.21 39.03
N VAL A 28 -1.15 -12.40 39.42
CA VAL A 28 0.21 -12.64 39.91
C VAL A 28 1.29 -12.26 38.89
N VAL A 29 0.99 -12.42 37.60
CA VAL A 29 1.89 -12.03 36.50
C VAL A 29 1.81 -10.54 36.24
N ARG A 30 0.61 -9.94 36.34
CA ARG A 30 0.40 -8.49 36.17
C ARG A 30 1.04 -7.65 37.26
N GLU A 31 1.19 -8.18 38.47
CA GLU A 31 1.85 -7.48 39.58
C GLU A 31 3.38 -7.42 39.43
N GLN A 32 3.96 -8.23 38.55
CA GLN A 32 5.39 -8.23 38.22
C GLN A 32 5.65 -7.31 37.01
N GLU A 33 6.22 -6.13 37.25
CA GLU A 33 6.51 -5.15 36.17
C GLU A 33 7.36 -5.73 35.04
N GLN A 34 8.33 -6.59 35.37
CA GLN A 34 9.22 -7.16 34.38
C GLN A 34 8.48 -8.12 33.42
N LEU A 35 7.50 -8.85 33.95
CA LEU A 35 6.65 -9.74 33.16
C LEU A 35 5.62 -8.92 32.39
N SER A 36 4.93 -7.97 33.02
CA SER A 36 3.95 -7.13 32.33
C SER A 36 4.57 -6.41 31.13
N GLN A 37 5.79 -5.88 31.28
CA GLN A 37 6.49 -5.20 30.19
C GLN A 37 6.95 -6.16 29.09
N ALA A 38 7.38 -7.38 29.44
CA ALA A 38 7.71 -8.39 28.43
C ALA A 38 6.47 -8.85 27.65
N LEU A 39 5.30 -8.84 28.29
CA LEU A 39 4.01 -9.16 27.70
C LEU A 39 3.42 -8.02 26.85
N GLU A 40 3.92 -6.79 26.92
CA GLU A 40 3.44 -5.70 26.05
C GLU A 40 3.78 -5.92 24.57
N ASP A 41 4.90 -6.58 24.29
CA ASP A 41 5.38 -6.82 22.93
C ASP A 41 5.17 -8.28 22.49
N PRO A 42 4.12 -8.60 21.71
CA PRO A 42 3.84 -9.96 21.25
C PRO A 42 4.93 -10.59 20.38
N GLN A 43 5.91 -9.80 19.90
CA GLN A 43 7.02 -10.31 19.09
C GLN A 43 7.92 -11.28 19.87
N PHE A 44 7.87 -11.28 21.21
CA PHE A 44 8.64 -12.22 22.03
C PHE A 44 8.29 -13.69 21.72
N LEU A 45 7.03 -13.98 21.32
CA LEU A 45 6.61 -15.33 20.93
C LEU A 45 7.29 -15.84 19.65
N LEU A 46 7.79 -14.92 18.81
CA LEU A 46 8.47 -15.24 17.56
C LEU A 46 9.97 -15.46 17.76
N ASN A 47 10.50 -15.08 18.92
CA ASN A 47 11.90 -15.16 19.25
C ASN A 47 12.12 -16.20 20.36
N PRO A 48 12.73 -17.37 20.06
CA PRO A 48 12.92 -18.41 21.05
C PRO A 48 13.77 -17.93 22.25
N GLN A 49 14.75 -17.05 22.03
CA GLN A 49 15.57 -16.49 23.12
C GLN A 49 14.79 -15.52 24.03
N ALA A 50 13.81 -14.80 23.48
CA ALA A 50 12.95 -13.92 24.29
C ALA A 50 11.96 -14.75 25.11
N LEU A 51 11.43 -15.82 24.50
CA LEU A 51 10.51 -16.75 25.16
C LEU A 51 11.18 -17.47 26.35
N GLU A 52 12.41 -17.97 26.18
CA GLU A 52 13.20 -18.56 27.28
C GLU A 52 13.47 -17.55 28.43
N GLN A 53 13.69 -16.27 28.09
CA GLN A 53 13.86 -15.22 29.10
C GLN A 53 12.57 -15.01 29.92
N VAL A 54 11.42 -14.95 29.25
CA VAL A 54 10.12 -14.85 29.92
C VAL A 54 9.89 -16.09 30.78
N GLU A 55 10.08 -17.29 30.24
CA GLU A 55 9.95 -18.56 30.99
C GLU A 55 10.84 -18.58 32.24
N SER A 56 12.09 -18.11 32.15
CA SER A 56 12.99 -18.01 33.30
C SER A 56 12.48 -17.04 34.38
N SER A 57 11.77 -15.99 33.98
CA SER A 57 11.14 -15.05 34.91
C SER A 57 9.94 -15.68 35.61
N PHE A 58 9.24 -16.62 34.95
CA PHE A 58 8.19 -17.42 35.58
C PHE A 58 8.73 -18.49 36.54
N ALA A 59 9.97 -18.93 36.37
CA ALA A 59 10.62 -19.85 37.30
C ALA A 59 10.78 -19.25 38.71
N GLU A 60 10.74 -17.93 38.86
CA GLU A 60 10.74 -17.23 40.15
C GLU A 60 9.51 -17.55 41.00
N PHE A 61 8.39 -17.96 40.39
CA PHE A 61 7.18 -18.41 41.09
C PHE A 61 7.28 -19.85 41.62
N GLY A 62 8.41 -20.53 41.40
CA GLY A 62 8.67 -21.87 41.90
C GLY A 62 7.80 -22.94 41.25
N VAL A 63 7.22 -23.83 42.05
CA VAL A 63 6.53 -25.05 41.59
C VAL A 63 5.29 -24.76 40.72
N VAL A 64 4.72 -23.55 40.80
CA VAL A 64 3.53 -23.14 40.04
C VAL A 64 3.90 -22.33 38.78
N GLY A 65 5.16 -21.94 38.63
CA GLY A 65 5.62 -21.06 37.56
C GLY A 65 5.38 -21.60 36.15
N GLU A 66 5.61 -22.90 35.94
CA GLU A 66 5.42 -23.55 34.63
C GLU A 66 3.93 -23.57 34.22
N ALA A 67 3.02 -23.84 35.16
CA ALA A 67 1.59 -23.82 34.87
C ALA A 67 1.09 -22.42 34.53
N LEU A 68 1.54 -21.40 35.28
CA LEU A 68 1.22 -20.00 35.01
C LEU A 68 1.79 -19.52 33.68
N PHE A 69 2.99 -19.98 33.32
CA PHE A 69 3.62 -19.67 32.05
C PHE A 69 2.78 -20.21 30.89
N VAL A 70 2.40 -21.49 30.93
CA VAL A 70 1.57 -22.12 29.88
C VAL A 70 0.24 -21.38 29.74
N GLU A 71 -0.46 -21.12 30.85
CA GLU A 71 -1.73 -20.39 30.85
C GLU A 71 -1.59 -18.98 30.25
N THR A 72 -0.53 -18.27 30.63
CA THR A 72 -0.26 -16.92 30.12
C THR A 72 0.03 -16.94 28.62
N ILE A 73 0.84 -17.88 28.15
CA ILE A 73 1.19 -18.00 26.73
C ILE A 73 -0.03 -18.36 25.88
N ASP A 74 -0.91 -19.23 26.38
CA ASP A 74 -2.15 -19.58 25.68
C ASP A 74 -3.06 -18.36 25.53
N VAL A 75 -3.20 -17.54 26.57
CA VAL A 75 -3.96 -16.28 26.52
C VAL A 75 -3.39 -15.29 25.51
N VAL A 76 -2.07 -15.11 25.50
CA VAL A 76 -1.37 -14.21 24.56
C VAL A 76 -1.62 -14.68 23.13
N ARG A 77 -1.50 -15.98 22.86
CA ARG A 77 -1.76 -16.58 21.53
C ARG A 77 -3.20 -16.40 21.08
N GLU A 78 -4.17 -16.64 21.97
CA GLU A 78 -5.60 -16.47 21.67
C GLU A 78 -5.93 -15.00 21.36
N SER A 79 -5.39 -14.06 22.13
CA SER A 79 -5.61 -12.62 21.93
C SER A 79 -5.07 -12.15 20.57
N LEU A 80 -3.90 -12.64 20.18
CA LEU A 80 -3.33 -12.43 18.84
C LEU A 80 -4.21 -13.01 17.73
N ALA A 81 -4.67 -14.26 17.89
CA ALA A 81 -5.54 -14.91 16.92
C ALA A 81 -6.86 -14.16 16.74
N ALA A 82 -7.46 -13.71 17.85
CA ALA A 82 -8.68 -12.90 17.85
C ALA A 82 -8.47 -11.56 17.13
N GLY A 83 -7.37 -10.85 17.43
CA GLY A 83 -7.04 -9.57 16.78
C GLY A 83 -6.85 -9.72 15.27
N VAL A 84 -6.15 -10.77 14.82
CA VAL A 84 -5.94 -11.05 13.39
C VAL A 84 -7.26 -11.40 12.70
N SER A 85 -8.06 -12.28 13.31
CA SER A 85 -9.37 -12.68 12.79
C SER A 85 -10.29 -11.48 12.59
N GLN A 86 -10.41 -10.63 13.60
CA GLN A 86 -11.24 -9.42 13.53
C GLN A 86 -10.76 -8.45 12.44
N SER A 87 -9.45 -8.24 12.33
CA SER A 87 -8.86 -7.38 11.30
C SER A 87 -9.14 -7.91 9.89
N PHE A 88 -9.10 -9.23 9.70
CA PHE A 88 -9.46 -9.85 8.42
C PHE A 88 -10.92 -9.61 8.06
N PHE A 89 -11.85 -9.73 9.02
CA PHE A 89 -13.27 -9.40 8.79
C PHE A 89 -13.46 -7.94 8.39
N ILE A 90 -12.78 -7.00 9.04
CA ILE A 90 -12.83 -5.58 8.68
C ILE A 90 -12.32 -5.38 7.24
N ALA A 91 -11.22 -6.03 6.87
CA ALA A 91 -10.67 -5.95 5.52
C ALA A 91 -11.64 -6.47 4.46
N ILE A 92 -12.40 -7.53 4.74
CA ILE A 92 -13.47 -8.04 3.85
C ILE A 92 -14.53 -6.96 3.64
N TRP A 93 -15.01 -6.31 4.69
CA TRP A 93 -16.01 -5.25 4.56
C TRP A 93 -15.51 -4.06 3.74
N VAL A 94 -14.26 -3.65 3.96
CA VAL A 94 -13.61 -2.59 3.18
C VAL A 94 -13.50 -3.00 1.70
N LEU A 95 -13.14 -4.25 1.42
CA LEU A 95 -13.09 -4.78 0.06
C LEU A 95 -14.48 -4.78 -0.60
N CYS A 96 -15.51 -5.23 0.10
CA CYS A 96 -16.89 -5.18 -0.40
C CYS A 96 -17.31 -3.75 -0.75
N LEU A 97 -17.02 -2.77 0.12
CA LEU A 97 -17.31 -1.36 -0.14
C LEU A 97 -16.53 -0.83 -1.34
N ALA A 98 -15.26 -1.21 -1.50
CA ALA A 98 -14.44 -0.82 -2.64
C ALA A 98 -14.99 -1.39 -3.96
N VAL A 99 -15.44 -2.65 -3.96
CA VAL A 99 -16.09 -3.28 -5.13
C VAL A 99 -17.40 -2.57 -5.47
N VAL A 100 -18.22 -2.27 -4.47
CA VAL A 100 -19.49 -1.54 -4.66
C VAL A 100 -19.21 -0.14 -5.23
N ALA A 101 -18.29 0.61 -4.63
CA ALA A 101 -17.90 1.94 -5.11
C ALA A 101 -17.32 1.89 -6.53
N GLY A 102 -16.49 0.89 -6.83
CA GLY A 102 -15.94 0.66 -8.16
C GLY A 102 -17.01 0.33 -9.20
N ALA A 103 -18.03 -0.46 -8.83
CA ALA A 103 -19.16 -0.74 -9.71
C ALA A 103 -20.05 0.49 -9.99
N PHE A 104 -20.11 1.45 -9.05
CA PHE A 104 -20.81 2.72 -9.23
C PHE A 104 -19.97 3.80 -9.91
N LEU A 105 -18.66 3.61 -10.06
CA LEU A 105 -17.84 4.46 -10.92
C LEU A 105 -18.26 4.20 -12.37
N LYS A 106 -19.04 5.14 -12.92
CA LYS A 106 -19.38 5.14 -14.33
C LYS A 106 -18.10 5.28 -15.13
N ASP A 107 -17.76 4.24 -15.91
CA ASP A 107 -16.72 4.30 -16.93
C ASP A 107 -17.12 5.36 -17.96
N GLU A 108 -16.82 6.64 -17.71
CA GLU A 108 -16.78 7.65 -18.77
C GLU A 108 -15.63 7.20 -19.69
N PRO A 109 -15.92 6.73 -20.92
CA PRO A 109 -14.91 6.12 -21.76
C PRO A 109 -13.85 7.16 -22.04
N LEU A 110 -12.62 6.88 -21.58
CA LEU A 110 -11.39 7.61 -21.89
C LEU A 110 -10.99 7.43 -23.38
N ARG A 111 -11.97 7.52 -24.29
CA ARG A 111 -11.84 7.38 -25.74
C ARG A 111 -12.83 8.32 -26.42
N LYS A 112 -12.46 9.60 -26.49
CA LYS A 112 -12.78 10.39 -27.68
C LYS A 112 -11.50 10.94 -28.26
N THR A 113 -11.02 10.18 -29.25
CA THR A 113 -10.55 10.72 -30.53
C THR A 113 -9.44 11.76 -30.45
N HIS A 114 -8.21 11.27 -30.36
CA HIS A 114 -7.13 11.82 -31.17
C HIS A 114 -6.57 10.69 -32.05
N LEU A 115 -7.44 10.14 -32.90
CA LEU A 115 -6.97 9.77 -34.24
C LEU A 115 -6.78 11.13 -34.92
N MET A 116 -5.56 11.66 -34.86
CA MET A 116 -5.15 12.53 -35.95
C MET A 116 -5.28 11.66 -37.19
N ASP A 117 -6.20 12.03 -38.07
CA ASP A 117 -6.15 11.59 -39.45
C ASP A 117 -4.75 11.93 -39.96
N GLU A 118 -3.88 10.92 -40.03
CA GLU A 118 -2.78 10.89 -40.98
C GLU A 118 -3.40 10.72 -42.39
N GLU A 119 -4.26 11.65 -42.78
CA GLU A 119 -4.68 11.81 -44.17
C GLU A 119 -3.56 12.57 -44.89
N GLU A 120 -2.60 11.79 -45.35
CA GLU A 120 -1.99 11.93 -46.67
C GLU A 120 -1.57 13.34 -47.11
N ALA A 121 -0.46 13.83 -46.57
CA ALA A 121 0.45 14.66 -47.37
C ALA A 121 1.39 13.74 -48.16
N GLN A 122 0.84 12.96 -49.11
CA GLN A 122 1.66 12.28 -50.11
C GLN A 122 2.30 13.32 -51.07
N PRO A 123 3.55 13.12 -51.50
CA PRO A 123 4.29 14.07 -52.31
C PRO A 123 3.81 13.99 -53.76
N THR A 124 3.19 15.05 -54.27
CA THR A 124 2.97 15.17 -55.72
C THR A 124 4.31 15.57 -56.35
N ILE A 125 5.07 14.58 -56.81
CA ILE A 125 6.11 14.79 -57.82
C ILE A 125 5.38 15.02 -59.14
N GLY A 126 5.17 16.30 -59.46
CA GLY A 126 4.75 16.76 -60.78
C GLY A 126 5.97 17.08 -61.62
N THR A 127 6.32 16.13 -62.49
CA THR A 127 7.10 16.29 -63.71
C THR A 127 6.79 17.62 -64.41
N GLU A 128 7.80 18.41 -64.75
CA GLU A 128 8.25 18.60 -66.14
C GLU A 128 9.10 19.87 -66.28
N GLN A 129 10.18 19.70 -67.03
CA GLN A 129 11.18 20.71 -67.39
C GLN A 129 10.64 21.66 -68.48
N ALA A 130 11.41 22.72 -68.75
CA ALA A 130 11.46 23.52 -69.99
C ALA A 130 10.30 24.52 -70.22
N MET A 131 10.45 25.80 -70.61
CA MET A 131 11.53 26.63 -71.16
C MET A 131 11.05 28.12 -71.13
N PRO A 132 11.93 29.14 -71.25
CA PRO A 132 11.55 30.55 -71.44
C PRO A 132 11.18 30.84 -72.92
N PRO A 133 10.38 31.88 -73.24
CA PRO A 133 10.98 33.12 -73.78
C PRO A 133 10.21 34.45 -73.49
N LEU A 134 10.94 35.53 -73.75
CA LEU A 134 10.60 36.96 -73.71
C LEU A 134 9.30 37.41 -74.40
N ALA A 135 8.58 38.35 -73.76
CA ALA A 135 7.90 39.53 -74.32
C ALA A 135 7.25 40.28 -73.14
N GLY A 136 7.29 41.59 -72.94
CA GLY A 136 7.78 42.75 -73.66
C GLY A 136 7.30 43.96 -72.83
N GLY A 137 8.15 44.94 -72.61
CA GLY A 137 7.84 46.10 -71.77
C GLY A 137 9.01 47.06 -71.73
N ALA A 138 9.27 47.68 -72.87
CA ALA A 138 10.31 48.67 -73.07
C ALA A 138 9.97 49.98 -72.36
N THR A 139 10.96 50.52 -71.64
CA THR A 139 11.41 51.92 -71.54
C THR A 139 12.56 51.87 -70.53
N GLY A 140 13.82 52.13 -70.84
CA GLY A 140 14.38 53.09 -71.78
C GLY A 140 15.31 54.00 -70.97
N ASP A 141 16.55 54.12 -71.44
CA ASP A 141 17.62 55.03 -71.00
C ASP A 141 18.55 54.60 -69.83
N ASP A 142 19.56 53.80 -70.19
CA ASP A 142 20.98 54.10 -69.92
C ASP A 142 21.37 55.39 -70.69
N PRO A 143 22.42 56.19 -70.35
CA PRO A 143 23.75 55.67 -70.02
C PRO A 143 24.67 56.58 -69.14
N GLU A 144 25.92 56.11 -68.95
CA GLU A 144 27.19 56.84 -68.72
C GLU A 144 27.37 57.62 -67.39
N ALA A 145 28.26 57.16 -66.49
CA ALA A 145 29.73 57.41 -66.43
C ALA A 145 30.07 58.88 -66.01
N PRO A 146 31.23 59.21 -65.39
CA PRO A 146 32.50 58.47 -65.25
C PRO A 146 32.86 57.94 -63.85
#